data_AF-A0A2G6GDJ2-F1
#
_entry.id   AF-A0A2G6GDJ2-F1
#
_cell.length_a   1.000
_cell.length_b   1.000
_cell.length_c   1.000
_cell.angle_alpha   90.00
_cell.angle_beta   90.00
_cell.angle_gamma   90.00
#
_symmetry.space_group_name_H-M   'P 1'
#
loop_
_entity.id
_entity.type
_entity.pdbx_description
1 polymer ?
#
loop_
_entity_poly.entity_id
_entity_poly.type
_entity_poly.pdbx_seq_one_letter_code
_entity_poly.pdbx_strand_id
1 'polypeptide(L)'
;MNDGVFFAVSPLLWENIPYFWVFFCGSFLFFVIFFILQKYLAHRRRLQEIKKQYIHTLPSLDDSEFEKKAFYFLKGLIAYKFAPKHSFSHTNIDLISYCDDLQLKEIWKQLEGARYRSDHLSQEEKNTIHHTLQSYIL
;
A
#
# COMPACT_ATOMS: atom_id res chain seq x y z
N MET A 1 51.19 54.34 28.34
CA MET A 1 49.86 54.06 28.92
C MET A 1 48.88 53.98 27.76
N ASN A 2 48.08 52.91 27.76
CA ASN A 2 47.41 52.29 26.61
C ASN A 2 46.54 53.19 25.72
N ASP A 3 46.83 53.19 24.42
CA ASP A 3 45.90 53.54 23.36
C ASP A 3 44.90 52.37 23.18
N GLY A 4 43.73 52.51 23.81
CA GLY A 4 42.63 51.56 23.65
C GLY A 4 41.91 51.79 22.33
N VAL A 5 42.18 50.96 21.33
CA VAL A 5 41.38 50.88 20.10
C VAL A 5 40.02 50.29 20.46
N PHE A 6 39.03 51.16 20.65
CA PHE A 6 37.64 50.77 20.82
C PHE A 6 37.07 50.33 19.47
N PHE A 7 36.97 49.03 19.25
CA PHE A 7 36.14 48.50 18.15
C PHE A 7 34.67 48.75 18.50
N ALA A 8 34.06 49.72 17.83
CA ALA A 8 32.61 49.90 17.84
C ALA A 8 31.98 48.69 17.12
N VAL A 9 31.59 47.67 17.89
CA VAL A 9 30.72 46.61 17.39
C VAL A 9 29.33 47.22 17.26
N SER A 10 28.95 47.58 16.03
CA SER A 10 27.61 48.09 15.75
C SER A 10 26.57 47.04 16.17
N PRO A 11 25.52 47.42 16.93
CA PRO A 11 24.42 46.50 17.17
C PRO A 11 23.78 46.15 15.82
N LEU A 12 23.51 44.86 15.58
CA LEU A 12 22.66 44.42 14.47
C LEU A 12 21.29 45.07 14.68
N LEU A 13 21.05 46.20 14.02
CA LEU A 13 19.78 46.91 14.04
C LEU A 13 18.77 46.06 13.27
N TRP A 14 17.92 45.34 14.01
CA TRP A 14 16.74 44.63 13.50
C TRP A 14 15.66 45.58 12.93
N GLU A 15 15.95 46.87 12.82
CA GLU A 15 15.00 47.90 12.35
C GLU A 15 14.71 47.83 10.84
N ASN A 16 15.52 47.11 10.06
CA ASN A 16 15.41 47.05 8.60
C ASN A 16 15.33 45.63 8.04
N ILE A 17 14.59 44.71 8.68
CA ILE A 17 14.16 43.52 7.95
C ILE A 17 12.97 43.96 7.10
N PRO A 18 13.07 44.02 5.75
CA PRO A 18 11.96 44.45 4.94
C PRO A 18 10.83 43.45 5.14
N TYR A 19 9.67 43.90 5.64
CA TYR A 19 8.49 43.05 5.85
C TYR A 19 8.15 42.18 4.62
N PHE A 20 8.54 42.66 3.44
CA PHE A 20 8.59 41.91 2.18
C PHE A 20 9.28 40.55 2.30
N TRP A 21 10.51 40.47 2.81
CA TRP A 21 11.25 39.21 2.94
C TRP A 21 10.64 38.26 3.98
N VAL A 22 10.08 38.80 5.07
CA VAL A 22 9.36 37.99 6.06
C VAL A 22 8.10 37.38 5.45
N PHE A 23 7.36 38.15 4.66
CA PHE A 23 6.18 37.68 3.92
C PHE A 23 6.55 36.65 2.85
N PHE A 24 7.64 36.87 2.10
CA PHE A 24 8.13 35.92 1.10
C PHE A 24 8.63 34.61 1.73
N CYS A 25 9.40 34.67 2.83
CA CYS A 25 9.82 33.47 3.55
C CYS A 25 8.65 32.70 4.16
N GLY A 26 7.68 33.41 4.76
CA GLY A 26 6.48 32.81 5.34
C GLY A 26 5.59 32.14 4.29
N SER A 27 5.35 32.83 3.16
CA SER A 27 4.58 32.27 2.05
C SER A 27 5.30 31.09 1.39
N PHE A 28 6.62 31.18 1.19
CA PHE A 28 7.41 30.08 0.64
C PHE A 28 7.32 28.82 1.52
N LEU A 29 7.50 28.96 2.84
CA LEU A 29 7.32 27.85 3.79
C LEU A 29 5.91 27.26 3.74
N PHE A 30 4.89 28.11 3.68
CA PHE A 30 3.50 27.66 3.55
C PHE A 30 3.28 26.85 2.28
N PHE A 31 3.78 27.32 1.12
CA PHE A 31 3.66 26.60 -0.15
C PHE A 31 4.40 25.27 -0.13
N VAL A 32 5.60 25.20 0.44
CA VAL A 32 6.37 23.95 0.57
C VAL A 32 5.61 22.93 1.42
N ILE A 33 5.09 23.34 2.58
CA ILE A 33 4.30 22.48 3.46
C ILE A 33 3.03 22.01 2.75
N PHE A 34 2.32 22.91 2.07
CA PHE A 34 1.12 22.58 1.30
C PHE A 34 1.41 21.58 0.18
N PHE A 35 2.52 21.73 -0.53
CA PHE A 35 2.91 20.83 -1.62
C PHE A 35 3.26 19.42 -1.11
N ILE A 36 3.96 19.34 0.03
CA ILE A 36 4.27 18.08 0.70
C ILE A 36 2.97 17.40 1.17
N LEU A 37 2.06 18.15 1.79
CA LEU A 37 0.74 17.65 2.23
C LEU A 37 -0.11 17.14 1.07
N GLN A 38 -0.18 17.89 -0.05
CA GLN A 38 -0.86 17.46 -1.27
C GLN A 38 -0.27 16.16 -1.81
N LYS A 39 1.06 16.07 -1.90
CA LYS A 39 1.75 14.86 -2.38
C LYS A 39 1.51 13.66 -1.45
N TYR A 40 1.53 13.88 -0.14
CA TYR A 40 1.24 12.84 0.85
C TYR A 40 -0.22 12.37 0.79
N LEU A 41 -1.17 13.31 0.69
CA LEU A 41 -2.60 12.99 0.53
C LEU A 41 -2.88 12.27 -0.78
N ALA A 42 -2.26 12.68 -1.89
CA ALA A 42 -2.36 12.00 -3.18
C ALA A 42 -1.78 10.59 -3.12
N HIS A 43 -0.64 10.40 -2.45
CA HIS A 43 -0.06 9.07 -2.24
C HIS A 43 -0.97 8.18 -1.36
N ARG A 44 -1.55 8.74 -0.30
CA ARG A 44 -2.50 8.04 0.56
C ARG A 44 -3.79 7.64 -0.19
N ARG A 45 -4.31 8.52 -1.06
CA ARG A 45 -5.46 8.20 -1.92
C ARG A 45 -5.13 7.09 -2.90
N ARG A 46 -3.96 7.13 -3.56
CA ARG A 46 -3.49 6.01 -4.42
C ARG A 46 -3.37 4.71 -3.65
N LEU A 47 -2.84 4.72 -2.43
CA LEU A 47 -2.78 3.52 -1.59
C LEU A 47 -4.17 2.99 -1.21
N GLN A 48 -5.14 3.87 -0.95
CA GLN A 48 -6.53 3.48 -0.70
C GLN A 48 -7.24 2.96 -1.97
N GLU A 49 -6.96 3.52 -3.13
CA GLU A 49 -7.48 3.05 -4.42
C GLU A 49 -6.88 1.68 -4.77
N ILE A 50 -5.57 1.50 -4.61
CA ILE A 50 -4.92 0.19 -4.74
C ILE A 50 -5.54 -0.80 -3.75
N LYS A 51 -5.76 -0.40 -2.50
CA LYS A 51 -6.40 -1.27 -1.50
C LYS A 51 -7.85 -1.63 -1.88
N LYS A 52 -8.63 -0.71 -2.45
CA LYS A 52 -9.98 -0.98 -2.95
C LYS A 52 -9.98 -1.84 -4.21
N GLN A 53 -9.00 -1.66 -5.09
CA GLN A 53 -8.89 -2.39 -6.35
C GLN A 53 -8.35 -3.81 -6.15
N TYR A 54 -7.57 -4.05 -5.08
CA TYR A 54 -7.06 -5.38 -4.70
C TYR A 54 -8.05 -6.24 -3.92
N ILE A 55 -9.10 -5.65 -3.34
CA ILE A 55 -10.26 -6.43 -2.88
C ILE A 55 -11.06 -6.74 -4.14
N HIS A 56 -10.52 -7.66 -4.94
CA HIS A 56 -11.29 -8.33 -5.97
C HIS A 56 -12.57 -8.83 -5.32
N THR A 57 -13.71 -8.51 -5.91
CA THR A 57 -15.01 -9.05 -5.51
C THR A 57 -14.89 -10.58 -5.38
N LEU A 58 -15.40 -11.12 -4.28
CA LEU A 58 -15.46 -12.57 -4.07
C LEU A 58 -16.13 -13.19 -5.31
N PRO A 59 -15.51 -14.19 -5.95
CA PRO A 59 -16.02 -14.74 -7.20
C PRO A 59 -17.38 -15.39 -7.00
N SER A 60 -18.33 -15.13 -7.90
CA SER A 60 -19.64 -15.79 -7.86
C SER A 60 -19.50 -17.29 -8.15
N LEU A 61 -20.25 -18.12 -7.42
CA LEU A 61 -20.24 -19.58 -7.58
C LEU A 61 -20.68 -20.05 -8.98
N ASP A 62 -21.57 -19.28 -9.63
CA ASP A 62 -22.12 -19.59 -10.96
C ASP A 62 -21.20 -19.16 -12.11
N ASP A 63 -20.03 -18.58 -11.80
CA ASP A 63 -19.11 -18.08 -12.81
C ASP A 63 -18.34 -19.22 -13.48
N SER A 64 -18.37 -19.25 -14.82
CA SER A 64 -17.60 -20.20 -15.63
C SER A 64 -16.08 -20.07 -15.44
N GLU A 65 -15.60 -18.90 -14.97
CA GLU A 65 -14.19 -18.65 -14.64
C GLU A 65 -13.93 -18.62 -13.12
N PHE A 66 -14.78 -19.26 -12.31
CA PHE A 66 -14.67 -19.24 -10.85
C PHE A 66 -13.26 -19.60 -10.37
N GLU A 67 -12.66 -20.69 -10.87
CA GLU A 67 -11.37 -21.20 -10.42
C GLU A 67 -10.26 -20.16 -10.65
N LYS A 68 -10.29 -19.51 -11.82
CA LYS A 68 -9.34 -18.47 -12.20
C LYS A 68 -9.51 -17.23 -11.30
N LYS A 69 -10.74 -16.77 -11.08
CA LYS A 69 -11.03 -15.60 -10.25
C LYS A 69 -10.74 -15.85 -8.77
N ALA A 70 -11.10 -17.02 -8.25
CA ALA A 70 -10.77 -17.48 -6.89
C ALA A 70 -9.27 -17.54 -6.67
N PHE A 71 -8.50 -18.02 -7.67
CA PHE A 71 -7.05 -18.08 -7.59
C PHE A 71 -6.41 -16.69 -7.59
N TYR A 72 -6.89 -15.75 -8.41
CA TYR A 72 -6.44 -14.36 -8.36
C TYR A 72 -6.80 -13.67 -7.05
N PHE A 73 -8.00 -13.92 -6.53
CA PHE A 73 -8.44 -13.41 -5.25
C PHE A 73 -7.56 -13.92 -4.10
N LEU A 74 -7.30 -15.23 -4.06
CA LEU A 74 -6.44 -15.87 -3.07
C LEU A 74 -5.01 -15.27 -3.10
N LYS A 75 -4.46 -15.04 -4.30
CA LYS A 75 -3.16 -14.37 -4.46
C LYS A 75 -3.16 -12.96 -3.89
N GLY A 76 -4.18 -12.17 -4.20
CA GLY A 76 -4.35 -10.83 -3.66
C GLY A 76 -4.46 -10.84 -2.14
N LEU A 77 -5.22 -11.80 -1.59
CA LEU A 77 -5.41 -11.96 -0.15
C LEU A 77 -4.11 -12.31 0.56
N ILE A 78 -3.34 -13.27 0.02
CA ILE A 78 -2.05 -13.67 0.59
C ILE A 78 -1.04 -12.53 0.49
N ALA A 79 -0.96 -11.87 -0.67
CA ALA A 79 -0.08 -10.71 -0.86
C ALA A 79 -0.42 -9.57 0.11
N TYR A 80 -1.70 -9.33 0.38
CA TYR A 80 -2.11 -8.25 1.28
C TYR A 80 -1.87 -8.57 2.76
N LYS A 81 -2.18 -9.80 3.22
CA LYS A 81 -2.09 -10.17 4.63
C LYS A 81 -0.69 -10.60 5.06
N PHE A 82 0.05 -11.30 4.20
CA PHE A 82 1.26 -12.02 4.59
C PHE A 82 2.54 -11.52 3.91
N ALA A 83 2.46 -10.80 2.78
CA ALA A 83 3.69 -10.39 2.09
C ALA A 83 4.45 -9.27 2.83
N PRO A 84 5.80 -9.32 2.84
CA PRO A 84 6.61 -8.26 3.42
C PRO A 84 6.48 -6.96 2.60
N LYS A 85 6.33 -5.82 3.30
CA LYS A 85 6.08 -4.47 2.73
C LYS A 85 7.11 -3.97 1.68
N HIS A 86 8.24 -4.65 1.50
CA HIS A 86 9.38 -4.20 0.70
C HIS A 86 9.86 -5.20 -0.35
N SER A 87 9.03 -6.14 -0.79
CA SER A 87 9.44 -7.08 -1.83
C SER A 87 8.90 -6.70 -3.20
N PHE A 88 9.83 -6.38 -4.11
CA PHE A 88 9.56 -6.14 -5.51
C PHE A 88 9.34 -7.48 -6.21
N SER A 89 8.12 -7.71 -6.69
CA SER A 89 7.66 -8.90 -7.42
C SER A 89 7.74 -10.23 -6.65
N HIS A 90 6.58 -10.69 -6.17
CA HIS A 90 6.46 -12.05 -5.64
C HIS A 90 6.03 -13.00 -6.74
N THR A 91 6.77 -14.08 -6.92
CA THR A 91 6.28 -15.20 -7.71
C THR A 91 5.18 -15.94 -6.96
N ASN A 92 4.43 -16.79 -7.67
CA ASN A 92 3.40 -17.64 -7.06
C ASN A 92 3.96 -18.50 -5.91
N ILE A 93 5.21 -18.96 -6.05
CA ILE A 93 5.90 -19.79 -5.06
C ILE A 93 6.23 -18.96 -3.81
N ASP A 94 6.71 -17.73 -4.01
CA ASP A 94 7.01 -16.82 -2.91
C ASP A 94 5.75 -16.51 -2.10
N LEU A 95 4.62 -16.25 -2.77
CA LEU A 95 3.33 -15.97 -2.09
C LEU A 95 2.92 -17.11 -1.14
N ILE A 96 2.99 -18.36 -1.60
CA ILE A 96 2.67 -19.53 -0.76
C ILE A 96 3.64 -19.64 0.42
N SER A 97 4.92 -19.32 0.21
CA SER A 97 5.94 -19.40 1.25
C SER A 97 5.71 -18.42 2.41
N TYR A 98 5.10 -17.27 2.14
CA TYR A 98 4.74 -16.30 3.19
C TYR A 98 3.46 -16.65 3.93
N CYS A 99 2.61 -17.48 3.33
CA CYS A 99 1.37 -17.88 3.98
C CYS A 99 1.71 -18.86 5.10
N ASP A 100 1.31 -18.59 6.34
CA ASP A 100 1.44 -19.55 7.44
C ASP A 100 0.17 -20.40 7.64
N ASP A 101 -0.89 -20.07 6.91
CA ASP A 101 -2.21 -20.70 7.05
C ASP A 101 -2.32 -21.99 6.21
N LEU A 102 -2.52 -23.11 6.90
CA LEU A 102 -2.69 -24.43 6.28
C LEU A 102 -3.92 -24.51 5.37
N GLN A 103 -5.03 -23.86 5.73
CA GLN A 103 -6.27 -23.90 4.94
C GLN A 103 -6.11 -23.15 3.61
N LEU A 104 -5.48 -21.98 3.64
CA LEU A 104 -5.20 -21.21 2.42
C LEU A 104 -4.21 -21.94 1.50
N LYS A 105 -3.22 -22.65 2.06
CA LYS A 105 -2.30 -23.51 1.29
C LYS A 105 -3.01 -24.68 0.63
N GLU A 106 -4.00 -25.29 1.30
CA GLU A 106 -4.76 -26.40 0.75
C GLU A 106 -5.66 -25.95 -0.39
N ILE A 107 -6.39 -24.83 -0.21
CA ILE A 107 -7.19 -24.20 -1.28
C ILE A 107 -6.31 -23.80 -2.45
N TRP A 108 -5.10 -23.28 -2.19
CA TRP A 108 -4.15 -22.97 -3.24
C TRP A 108 -3.83 -24.20 -4.09
N LYS A 109 -3.48 -25.33 -3.45
CA LYS A 109 -3.17 -26.59 -4.15
C LYS A 109 -4.36 -27.12 -4.95
N GLN A 110 -5.58 -27.01 -4.40
CA GLN A 110 -6.80 -27.42 -5.10
C GLN A 110 -7.03 -26.58 -6.37
N LEU A 111 -6.95 -25.25 -6.26
CA LEU A 111 -7.13 -24.32 -7.38
C LEU A 111 -6.01 -24.45 -8.43
N GLU A 112 -4.77 -24.64 -7.98
CA GLU A 112 -3.63 -24.86 -8.85
C GLU A 112 -3.75 -26.22 -9.58
N GLY A 113 -4.17 -27.28 -8.88
CA GLY A 113 -4.44 -28.60 -9.45
C GLY A 113 -5.55 -28.57 -10.50
N ALA A 114 -6.68 -27.92 -10.21
CA ALA A 114 -7.78 -27.74 -11.16
C ALA A 114 -7.31 -27.03 -12.43
N ARG A 115 -6.48 -25.99 -12.29
CA ARG A 115 -5.92 -25.23 -13.41
C ARG A 115 -4.95 -26.05 -14.27
N TYR A 116 -4.11 -26.89 -13.66
CA TYR A 116 -3.19 -27.76 -14.42
C TYR A 116 -3.93 -28.89 -15.14
N ARG A 117 -4.98 -29.43 -14.54
CA ARG A 117 -5.77 -30.52 -15.12
C ARG A 117 -6.83 -30.04 -16.11
N SER A 118 -7.09 -28.73 -16.15
CA SER A 118 -8.24 -28.14 -16.87
C SER A 118 -9.58 -28.74 -16.42
N ASP A 119 -9.62 -29.26 -15.19
CA ASP A 119 -10.82 -29.83 -14.58
C ASP A 119 -11.59 -28.70 -13.88
N HIS A 120 -12.92 -28.73 -14.03
CA HIS A 120 -13.80 -27.86 -13.25
C HIS A 120 -14.02 -28.46 -11.87
N LEU A 121 -13.92 -27.61 -10.84
CA LEU A 121 -14.22 -28.04 -9.48
C LEU A 121 -15.71 -28.38 -9.36
N SER A 122 -16.02 -29.39 -8.56
CA SER A 122 -17.40 -29.73 -8.23
C SER A 122 -18.07 -28.57 -7.46
N GLN A 123 -19.41 -28.52 -7.49
CA GLN A 123 -20.14 -27.45 -6.81
C GLN A 123 -19.89 -27.46 -5.29
N GLU A 124 -19.68 -28.63 -4.70
CA GLU A 124 -19.34 -28.77 -3.28
C GLU A 124 -17.97 -28.14 -2.97
N GLU A 125 -16.95 -28.42 -3.78
CA GLU A 125 -15.61 -27.83 -3.63
C GLU A 125 -15.64 -26.32 -3.82
N LYS A 126 -16.39 -25.83 -4.82
CA LYS A 126 -16.59 -24.38 -5.05
C LYS A 126 -17.22 -23.71 -3.83
N ASN A 127 -18.23 -24.33 -3.21
CA ASN A 127 -18.87 -23.82 -2.00
C ASN A 127 -17.90 -23.77 -0.82
N THR A 128 -17.10 -24.82 -0.61
CA THR A 128 -16.10 -24.85 0.46
C THR A 128 -15.06 -23.75 0.27
N ILE A 129 -14.50 -23.60 -0.94
CA ILE A 129 -13.53 -22.56 -1.25
C ILE A 129 -14.13 -21.17 -1.06
N HIS A 130 -15.34 -20.95 -1.56
CA HIS A 130 -16.03 -19.67 -1.44
C HIS A 130 -16.27 -19.29 0.03
N HIS A 131 -16.80 -20.21 0.83
CA HIS A 131 -17.06 -19.98 2.26
C HIS A 131 -15.76 -19.69 3.03
N THR A 132 -14.70 -20.45 2.75
CA THR A 132 -13.40 -20.21 3.37
C THR A 132 -12.84 -18.86 2.94
N LEU A 133 -12.84 -18.51 1.65
CA LEU A 133 -12.38 -17.18 1.21
C LEU A 133 -13.19 -16.03 1.82
N GLN A 134 -14.50 -16.22 1.99
CA GLN A 134 -15.39 -15.24 2.63
C GLN A 134 -15.04 -15.00 4.10
N SER A 135 -14.62 -16.02 4.86
CA SER A 135 -14.25 -15.87 6.27
C SER A 135 -13.02 -15.00 6.49
N TYR A 136 -12.14 -14.85 5.48
CA TYR A 136 -10.96 -13.98 5.58
C TYR A 136 -11.23 -12.54 5.15
N ILE A 137 -12.40 -12.25 4.58
CA ILE A 137 -12.83 -10.90 4.19
C ILE A 137 -13.53 -10.17 5.35
N LEU A 138 -14.33 -10.91 6.13
CA LEU A 138 -15.03 -10.43 7.32
C LEU A 138 -14.07 -10.25 8.50
#